data_AF-A0A6L4A0I1-F1
#
_entry.id   AF-A0A6L4A0I1-F1
#
_cell.length_a   1.000
_cell.length_b   1.000
_cell.length_c   1.000
_cell.angle_alpha   90.00
_cell.angle_beta   90.00
_cell.angle_gamma   90.00
#
_symmetry.space_group_name_H-M   'P 1'
#
loop_
_entity.id
_entity.type
_entity.pdbx_description
1 polymer ?
#
loop_
_entity_poly.entity_id
_entity_poly.type
_entity_poly.pdbx_seq_one_letter_code
_entity_poly.pdbx_strand_id
1 'polypeptide(L)'
;MQKDVIVCPSCGYENSTEQTQCLQCKRPLPTGAPRGVTKSLKGDEVTTVPVPDQPARLARIEHAAQLTRTHRDAIALFVMGESEPMLVKGRGKIILGRHIPGERPPTVDLNNYGAHLLG
;
A
#
# COMPACT_ATOMS: atom_id res chain seq x y z
N MET A 1 -21.99 -7.02 -27.32
CA MET A 1 -21.99 -6.28 -26.04
C MET A 1 -20.57 -6.39 -25.49
N GLN A 2 -19.77 -5.33 -25.55
CA GLN A 2 -18.44 -5.32 -24.93
C GLN A 2 -18.65 -5.16 -23.43
N LYS A 3 -18.22 -6.16 -22.64
CA LYS A 3 -18.19 -6.03 -21.18
C LYS A 3 -17.01 -5.14 -20.85
N ASP A 4 -17.23 -4.04 -20.15
CA ASP A 4 -16.14 -3.28 -19.58
C ASP A 4 -15.50 -4.12 -18.46
N VAL A 5 -14.21 -4.38 -18.59
CA VAL A 5 -13.45 -5.23 -17.68
C VAL A 5 -12.35 -4.39 -17.04
N ILE A 6 -12.16 -4.54 -15.72
CA ILE A 6 -11.08 -3.93 -14.96
C ILE A 6 -10.09 -5.01 -14.52
N VAL A 7 -8.83 -4.85 -14.92
CA VAL A 7 -7.75 -5.76 -14.52
C VAL A 7 -7.30 -5.40 -13.12
N CYS A 8 -7.27 -6.38 -12.22
CA CYS A 8 -6.79 -6.18 -10.87
C CYS A 8 -5.29 -5.84 -10.89
N PRO A 9 -4.86 -4.67 -10.35
CA PRO A 9 -3.44 -4.30 -10.36
C PRO A 9 -2.59 -5.18 -9.42
N SER A 10 -3.22 -5.92 -8.50
CA SER A 10 -2.52 -6.78 -7.56
C SER A 10 -2.28 -8.20 -8.07
N CYS A 11 -3.16 -8.75 -8.91
CA CYS A 11 -3.07 -10.15 -9.32
C CYS A 11 -3.32 -10.39 -10.82
N GLY A 12 -3.60 -9.35 -11.60
CA GLY A 12 -3.87 -9.44 -13.03
C GLY A 12 -5.22 -10.07 -13.41
N TYR A 13 -6.04 -10.47 -12.42
CA TYR A 13 -7.35 -11.06 -12.71
C TYR A 13 -8.31 -10.03 -13.30
N GLU A 14 -9.06 -10.44 -14.33
CA GLU A 14 -10.07 -9.63 -15.00
C GLU A 14 -11.38 -9.63 -14.20
N ASN A 15 -11.82 -8.45 -13.77
CA ASN A 15 -13.05 -8.26 -12.99
C ASN A 15 -14.03 -7.39 -13.77
N SER A 16 -15.31 -7.45 -13.43
CA SER A 16 -16.29 -6.48 -13.96
C SER A 16 -16.00 -5.09 -13.38
N THR A 17 -16.21 -4.04 -14.17
CA THR A 17 -16.12 -2.64 -13.70
C THR A 17 -17.13 -2.30 -12.60
N GLU A 18 -18.17 -3.11 -12.43
CA GLU A 18 -19.15 -3.00 -11.34
C GLU A 18 -18.59 -3.51 -9.99
N GLN A 19 -17.44 -4.20 -9.99
CA GLN A 19 -16.88 -4.76 -8.77
C GLN A 19 -15.98 -3.77 -8.05
N THR A 20 -16.25 -3.61 -6.76
CA THR A 20 -15.44 -2.82 -5.83
C THR A 20 -14.24 -3.60 -5.29
N GLN A 21 -14.22 -4.92 -5.45
CA GLN A 21 -13.14 -5.81 -5.01
C GLN A 21 -12.88 -6.92 -6.03
N CYS A 22 -11.62 -7.35 -6.12
CA CYS A 22 -11.22 -8.42 -7.02
C CYS A 22 -11.81 -9.76 -6.55
N LEU A 23 -12.43 -10.51 -7.47
CA LEU A 23 -12.99 -11.81 -7.15
C LEU A 23 -11.94 -12.83 -6.71
N GLN A 24 -10.72 -12.72 -7.23
CA GLN A 24 -9.63 -13.66 -6.98
C GLN A 24 -8.90 -13.38 -5.67
N CYS A 25 -8.41 -12.16 -5.47
CA CYS A 25 -7.58 -11.81 -4.30
C CYS A 25 -8.28 -10.95 -3.24
N LYS A 26 -9.56 -10.63 -3.44
CA LYS A 26 -10.42 -9.82 -2.55
C LYS A 26 -9.94 -8.39 -2.29
N ARG A 27 -8.90 -7.92 -2.98
CA ARG A 27 -8.40 -6.54 -2.85
C ARG A 27 -9.30 -5.53 -3.55
N PRO A 28 -9.40 -4.28 -3.07
CA PRO A 28 -10.19 -3.24 -3.71
C PRO A 28 -9.77 -3.00 -5.16
N LEU A 29 -10.75 -2.88 -6.04
CA LEU A 29 -10.55 -2.44 -7.42
C LEU A 29 -10.70 -0.92 -7.50
N PRO A 30 -9.98 -0.24 -8.41
CA PRO A 30 -10.16 1.19 -8.61
C PRO A 30 -11.51 1.43 -9.32
N THR A 31 -12.60 1.43 -8.56
CA THR A 31 -13.93 1.77 -9.05
C THR A 31 -14.00 3.26 -9.35
N GLY A 32 -14.37 3.59 -10.58
CA GLY A 32 -14.30 4.95 -11.11
C GLY A 32 -15.02 6.00 -10.25
N ALA A 33 -14.34 7.13 -10.06
CA ALA A 33 -14.97 8.44 -9.96
C ALA A 33 -14.71 9.20 -11.28
N PRO A 34 -15.54 10.20 -11.62
CA PRO A 34 -16.02 10.45 -12.98
C PRO A 34 -14.97 11.07 -13.90
N ARG A 35 -15.26 10.96 -15.20
CA ARG A 35 -14.67 11.67 -16.33
C ARG A 35 -14.06 13.03 -15.92
N GLY A 36 -12.76 13.17 -16.14
CA GLY A 36 -12.12 14.48 -16.26
C GLY A 36 -11.07 14.83 -15.22
N VAL A 37 -9.95 14.09 -15.17
CA VAL A 37 -8.63 14.74 -15.12
C VAL A 37 -7.67 13.89 -15.94
N THR A 38 -7.56 14.21 -17.23
CA THR A 38 -6.31 13.98 -17.95
C THR A 38 -5.25 14.86 -17.32
N LYS A 39 -4.52 14.35 -16.34
CA LYS A 39 -3.16 14.83 -16.08
C LYS A 39 -2.24 13.66 -16.33
N SER A 40 -1.69 13.66 -17.56
CA SER A 40 -0.37 13.13 -17.82
C SER A 40 0.55 13.58 -16.70
N LEU A 41 0.89 12.69 -15.77
CA LEU A 41 1.96 12.93 -14.82
C LEU A 41 3.28 12.66 -15.54
N LYS A 42 3.65 13.64 -16.37
CA LYS A 42 4.99 13.77 -16.91
C LYS A 42 5.82 14.42 -15.80
N GLY A 43 6.48 13.61 -14.99
CA GLY A 43 7.63 14.03 -14.17
C GLY A 43 7.37 15.11 -13.11
N ASP A 44 6.30 15.00 -12.32
CA ASP A 44 6.21 15.76 -11.07
C ASP A 44 6.90 14.95 -9.97
N GLU A 45 7.99 15.50 -9.45
CA GLU A 45 8.69 15.04 -8.26
C GLU A 45 7.69 14.68 -7.17
N VAL A 46 7.59 13.37 -6.84
CA VAL A 46 6.63 12.83 -5.87
C VAL A 46 6.99 13.35 -4.49
N THR A 47 6.52 14.56 -4.19
CA THR A 47 6.70 15.19 -2.89
C THR A 47 5.60 14.64 -2.00
N THR A 48 5.95 13.76 -1.06
CA THR A 48 4.99 13.23 -0.10
C THR A 48 4.48 14.38 0.77
N VAL A 49 3.18 14.70 0.68
CA VAL A 49 2.54 15.61 1.62
C VAL A 49 2.50 14.96 3.01
N PRO A 50 2.78 15.69 4.10
CA PRO A 50 2.61 15.19 5.45
C PRO A 50 1.15 14.74 5.66
N VAL A 51 0.98 13.53 6.19
CA VAL A 51 -0.36 13.01 6.52
C VAL A 51 -0.95 13.87 7.66
N PRO A 52 -2.19 14.42 7.51
CA PRO A 52 -2.83 15.20 8.56
C PRO A 52 -2.97 14.41 9.87
N ASP A 53 -2.81 15.09 11.00
CA ASP A 53 -3.00 14.50 12.33
C ASP A 53 -4.47 14.12 12.54
N GLN A 54 -4.81 12.85 12.35
CA GLN A 54 -6.16 12.31 12.54
C GLN A 54 -6.29 11.54 13.87
N PRO A 55 -7.47 11.53 14.51
CA PRO A 55 -7.71 10.82 15.79
C PRO A 55 -7.50 9.30 15.72
N ALA A 56 -7.60 8.68 14.53
CA ALA A 56 -7.21 7.28 14.31
C ALA A 56 -5.72 7.00 14.60
N ARG A 57 -4.88 8.04 14.63
CA ARG A 57 -3.45 7.96 14.99
C ARG A 57 -3.25 7.58 16.45
N LEU A 58 -4.10 8.09 17.37
CA LEU A 58 -3.96 7.85 18.81
C LEU A 58 -4.18 6.37 19.17
N ALA A 59 -5.26 5.76 18.67
CA ALA A 59 -5.53 4.34 18.89
C ALA A 59 -4.45 3.42 18.29
N ARG A 60 -3.87 3.80 17.15
CA ARG A 60 -2.76 3.07 16.52
C ARG A 60 -1.46 3.19 17.30
N ILE A 61 -1.17 4.36 17.89
CA ILE A 61 0.01 4.58 18.75
C ILE A 61 -0.04 3.66 19.97
N GLU A 62 -1.18 3.51 20.63
CA GLU A 62 -1.32 2.62 21.80
C GLU A 62 -1.07 1.15 21.43
N HIS A 63 -1.63 0.68 20.31
CA HIS A 63 -1.44 -0.68 19.84
C HIS A 63 0.02 -0.94 19.43
N ALA A 64 0.69 0.03 18.79
CA ALA A 64 2.13 -0.06 18.52
C ALA A 64 2.99 -0.07 19.79
N ALA A 65 2.63 0.72 20.80
CA ALA A 65 3.33 0.74 22.07
C ALA A 65 3.26 -0.61 22.78
N GLN A 66 2.14 -1.34 22.65
CA GLN A 66 2.02 -2.70 23.18
C GLN A 66 2.88 -3.70 22.39
N LEU A 67 2.85 -3.68 21.06
CA LEU A 67 3.60 -4.64 20.23
C LEU A 67 5.12 -4.45 20.34
N THR A 68 5.59 -3.20 20.42
CA THR A 68 7.03 -2.87 20.56
C THR A 68 7.57 -3.17 21.96
N ARG A 69 6.72 -3.18 23.00
CA ARG A 69 7.14 -3.68 24.34
C ARG A 69 7.47 -5.18 24.32
N THR A 70 6.75 -5.95 23.51
CA THR A 70 6.96 -7.40 23.37
C THR A 70 8.20 -7.73 22.53
N HIS A 71 8.62 -6.82 21.65
CA HIS A 71 9.75 -7.00 20.75
C HIS A 71 10.67 -5.76 20.78
N ARG A 72 11.67 -5.78 21.68
CA ARG A 72 12.60 -4.67 21.94
C ARG A 72 13.42 -4.20 20.73
N ASP A 73 13.41 -4.96 19.64
CA ASP A 73 14.12 -4.72 18.38
C ASP A 73 13.17 -4.71 17.17
N ALA A 74 11.89 -4.41 17.39
CA ALA A 74 10.90 -4.31 16.32
C ALA A 74 10.48 -2.86 16.07
N ILE A 75 10.25 -2.56 14.79
CA ILE A 75 9.57 -1.35 14.34
C ILE A 75 8.19 -1.73 13.82
N ALA A 76 7.17 -1.00 14.24
CA ALA A 76 5.82 -1.12 13.73
C ALA A 76 5.59 -0.08 12.61
N LEU A 77 5.24 -0.54 11.41
CA LEU A 77 4.89 0.29 10.27
C LEU A 77 3.38 0.23 10.04
N PHE A 78 2.72 1.38 10.01
CA PHE A 78 1.29 1.48 9.75
C PHE A 78 1.05 1.93 8.31
N VAL A 79 0.31 1.11 7.57
CA VAL A 79 -0.13 1.45 6.21
C VAL A 79 -1.57 1.98 6.28
N MET A 80 -1.89 3.02 5.53
CA MET A 80 -3.27 3.52 5.47
C MET A 80 -4.19 2.47 4.83
N GLY A 81 -5.35 2.25 5.43
CA GLY A 81 -6.30 1.22 5.00
C GLY A 81 -6.08 -0.17 5.63
N GLU A 82 -4.91 -0.43 6.21
CA GLU A 82 -4.61 -1.69 6.89
C GLU A 82 -4.93 -1.61 8.40
N SER A 83 -5.69 -2.58 8.91
CA SER A 83 -6.06 -2.64 10.33
C SER A 83 -4.88 -3.07 11.21
N GLU A 84 -3.98 -3.91 10.69
CA GLU A 84 -2.85 -4.45 11.42
C GLU A 84 -1.53 -3.78 11.01
N PRO A 85 -0.67 -3.41 11.98
CA PRO A 85 0.67 -2.91 11.67
C PRO A 85 1.59 -4.02 11.19
N MET A 86 2.49 -3.68 10.28
CA MET A 86 3.60 -4.56 9.93
C MET A 86 4.69 -4.45 11.00
N LEU A 87 5.08 -5.58 11.58
CA LEU A 87 6.19 -5.65 12.52
C LEU A 87 7.46 -6.08 11.81
N VAL A 88 8.44 -5.18 11.78
CA VAL A 88 9.76 -5.43 11.22
C VAL A 88 10.73 -5.65 12.36
N LYS A 89 11.14 -6.90 12.57
CA LYS A 89 12.17 -7.26 13.56
C LYS A 89 13.54 -7.08 12.93
N GLY A 90 14.41 -6.31 13.56
CA GLY A 90 15.77 -6.17 13.07
C GLY A 90 16.59 -5.13 13.82
N ARG A 91 17.88 -5.42 13.94
CA ARG A 91 18.90 -4.44 14.36
C ARG A 91 19.62 -3.95 13.10
N GLY A 92 19.66 -2.63 12.88
CA GLY A 92 20.42 -2.03 11.79
C GLY A 92 19.55 -1.35 10.71
N LYS A 93 20.05 -1.33 9.47
CA LYS A 93 19.42 -0.62 8.35
C LYS A 93 18.22 -1.40 7.82
N ILE A 94 17.03 -0.80 7.90
CA ILE A 94 15.81 -1.31 7.27
C ILE A 94 15.64 -0.59 5.92
N ILE A 95 15.51 -1.36 4.85
CA ILE A 95 15.25 -0.83 3.51
C ILE A 95 13.80 -1.12 3.15
N LEU A 96 13.05 -0.06 2.89
CA LEU A 96 11.67 -0.11 2.38
C LEU A 96 11.74 0.09 0.86
N GLY A 97 11.11 -0.79 0.08
CA GLY A 97 11.15 -0.65 -1.38
C GLY A 97 10.32 -1.70 -2.10
N ARG A 98 10.45 -1.72 -3.43
CA ARG A 98 9.89 -2.78 -4.28
C ARG A 98 10.94 -3.86 -4.48
N HIS A 99 10.53 -5.12 -4.48
CA HIS A 99 11.39 -6.16 -5.02
C HIS A 99 11.47 -6.01 -6.55
N ILE A 100 12.70 -5.81 -7.07
CA ILE A 100 13.00 -5.78 -8.49
C ILE A 100 13.77 -7.07 -8.84
N PRO A 101 13.29 -7.88 -9.81
CA PRO A 101 13.99 -9.08 -10.23
C PRO A 101 15.42 -8.77 -10.67
N GLY A 102 16.39 -9.49 -10.09
CA GLY A 102 17.82 -9.29 -10.37
C GLY A 102 18.52 -8.28 -9.46
N GLU A 103 17.78 -7.51 -8.65
CA GLU A 103 18.35 -6.64 -7.64
C GLU A 103 18.31 -7.26 -6.23
N ARG A 104 19.04 -6.64 -5.30
CA ARG A 104 18.99 -7.03 -3.90
C ARG A 104 17.60 -6.71 -3.32
N PRO A 105 16.90 -7.67 -2.70
CA PRO A 105 15.58 -7.41 -2.14
C PRO A 105 15.65 -6.38 -0.99
N PRO A 106 14.61 -5.53 -0.85
CA PRO A 106 14.46 -4.68 0.33
C PRO A 106 14.21 -5.53 1.58
N THR A 107 14.44 -4.95 2.76
CA THR A 107 14.06 -5.59 4.04
C THR A 107 12.55 -5.77 4.12
N VAL A 108 11.81 -4.81 3.58
CA VAL A 108 10.35 -4.83 3.51
C VAL A 108 9.96 -4.58 2.06
N ASP A 109 9.35 -5.58 1.44
CA ASP A 109 8.78 -5.45 0.10
C ASP A 109 7.40 -4.81 0.17
N LEU A 110 7.29 -3.64 -0.45
CA LEU A 110 6.06 -2.84 -0.52
C LEU A 110 5.22 -3.12 -1.77
N ASN A 111 5.59 -4.09 -2.61
CA ASN A 111 4.80 -4.49 -3.78
C ASN A 111 3.34 -4.80 -3.42
N ASN A 112 3.10 -5.44 -2.28
CA ASN A 112 1.77 -5.75 -1.78
C ASN A 112 0.94 -4.53 -1.38
N TYR A 113 1.59 -3.39 -1.15
CA TYR A 113 0.97 -2.12 -0.74
C TYR A 113 0.92 -1.10 -1.88
N GLY A 114 0.98 -1.58 -3.13
CA GLY A 114 0.86 -0.70 -4.29
C GLY A 114 2.07 0.18 -4.55
N ALA A 115 3.27 -0.18 -4.06
CA ALA A 115 4.46 0.63 -4.29
C ALA A 115 4.83 0.83 -5.77
N HIS A 116 4.28 0.01 -6.68
CA HIS A 116 4.38 0.24 -8.13
C HIS A 116 3.70 1.55 -8.58
N LEU A 117 2.83 2.14 -7.75
CA LEU A 117 2.14 3.39 -8.00
C LEU A 117 2.95 4.63 -7.58
N LEU A 118 4.09 4.45 -6.88
CA LEU A 118 4.86 5.55 -6.28
C LEU A 118 5.92 6.17 -7.21
N GLY A 119 5.97 5.77 -8.49
CA GLY A 119 6.97 6.22 -9.46
C GLY A 119 8.15 5.26 -9.61
#